data_AF-A0A8X6N7C3-F1
#
_entry.id   AF-A0A8X6N7C3-F1
#
_cell.length_a   1.000
_cell.length_b   1.000
_cell.length_c   1.000
_cell.angle_alpha   90.00
_cell.angle_beta   90.00
_cell.angle_gamma   90.00
#
_symmetry.space_group_name_H-M   'P 1'
#
loop_
_entity.id
_entity.type
_entity.pdbx_description
1 polymer ?
#
loop_
_entity_poly.entity_id
_entity_poly.type
_entity_poly.pdbx_seq_one_letter_code
_entity_poly.pdbx_strand_id
1 'polypeptide(L)'
;MIKGILLKSVKVEIIGTKLSDCIFSLFDNGSECTFVTKSISKRLGLKIIGWERLRIYSFGARIPRLQVCCKVEMKLRNILDGREVVVEALEIDEISRELIRVPGWDICAKIEDRG
;
A
#
# COMPACT_ATOMS: atom_id res chain seq x y z
N MET A 1 2.51 -21.60 -16.55
CA MET A 1 2.91 -20.92 -15.30
C MET A 1 1.74 -20.06 -14.87
N ILE A 2 1.07 -20.37 -13.75
CA ILE A 2 -0.08 -19.57 -13.29
C ILE A 2 0.46 -18.20 -12.88
N LYS A 3 0.25 -17.17 -13.70
CA LYS A 3 0.53 -15.77 -13.37
C LYS A 3 -0.61 -15.26 -12.49
N GLY A 4 -0.64 -15.72 -11.24
CA GLY A 4 -1.62 -15.24 -10.26
C GLY A 4 -1.28 -13.84 -9.77
N ILE A 5 -2.30 -13.04 -9.47
CA ILE A 5 -2.14 -11.87 -8.61
C ILE A 5 -1.74 -12.40 -7.23
N LEU A 6 -0.57 -11.99 -6.77
CA LEU A 6 0.00 -12.38 -5.50
C LEU A 6 -0.22 -11.22 -4.54
N LEU A 7 -1.07 -11.49 -3.53
CA LEU A 7 -1.29 -10.60 -2.41
C LEU A 7 -0.81 -11.29 -1.15
N LYS A 8 0.31 -10.83 -0.58
CA LYS A 8 0.91 -11.42 0.62
C LYS A 8 1.21 -10.38 1.67
N SER A 9 0.69 -10.58 2.88
CA SER A 9 1.13 -9.81 4.03
C SER A 9 2.42 -10.39 4.58
N VAL A 10 3.40 -9.53 4.83
CA VAL A 10 4.69 -9.89 5.41
C VAL A 10 5.01 -8.99 6.59
N LYS A 11 5.62 -9.55 7.63
CA LYS A 11 6.16 -8.77 8.74
C LYS A 11 7.50 -8.20 8.31
N VAL A 12 7.68 -6.89 8.44
CA VAL A 12 8.93 -6.20 8.14
C VAL A 12 9.41 -5.44 9.35
N GLU A 13 10.72 -5.44 9.57
CA GLU A 13 11.36 -4.60 10.55
C GLU A 13 11.70 -3.25 9.91
N ILE A 14 11.23 -2.17 10.54
CA ILE A 14 11.61 -0.81 10.18
C ILE A 14 12.79 -0.39 11.05
N ILE A 15 13.93 -0.14 10.41
CA ILE A 15 15.17 0.22 11.09
C ILE A 15 15.30 1.74 11.06
N GLY A 16 14.75 2.41 12.08
CA GLY A 16 14.89 3.85 12.26
C GLY A 16 16.19 4.23 12.96
N THR A 17 16.52 5.53 12.96
CA THR A 17 17.75 6.06 13.57
C THR A 17 17.80 5.97 15.10
N LYS A 18 16.63 5.89 15.77
CA LYS A 18 16.51 5.82 17.24
C LYS A 18 15.69 4.64 17.76
N LEU A 19 14.81 4.06 16.94
CA LEU A 19 13.87 3.01 17.34
C LEU A 19 13.55 2.11 16.14
N SER A 20 13.82 0.81 16.28
CA SER A 20 13.28 -0.21 15.39
C SER A 20 11.90 -0.64 15.84
N ASP A 21 11.08 -1.11 14.90
CA ASP A 21 9.73 -1.64 15.16
C ASP A 21 9.34 -2.59 14.03
N CYS A 22 8.28 -3.35 14.25
CA CYS A 22 7.77 -4.30 13.29
C CYS A 22 6.41 -3.87 12.79
N ILE A 23 6.27 -3.74 11.47
CA ILE A 23 5.01 -3.46 10.81
C ILE A 23 4.64 -4.61 9.88
N PHE A 24 3.38 -4.63 9.45
CA PHE A 24 2.97 -5.45 8.32
C PHE A 24 3.07 -4.64 7.03
N SER A 25 3.61 -5.25 6.00
CA SER A 25 3.65 -4.73 4.64
C SER A 25 2.92 -5.68 3.71
N LEU A 26 2.30 -5.12 2.67
CA LEU A 26 1.56 -5.88 1.67
C LEU A 26 2.38 -5.96 0.39
N PHE A 27 2.75 -7.17 0.01
CA PHE A 27 3.41 -7.43 -1.26
C PHE A 27 2.31 -7.74 -2.26
N ASP A 28 2.01 -6.73 -3.07
CA ASP A 28 0.95 -6.74 -4.06
C ASP A 28 1.55 -6.53 -5.46
N ASN A 29 1.57 -7.59 -6.26
CA ASN A 29 2.05 -7.50 -7.65
C ASN A 29 1.01 -6.89 -8.61
N GLY A 30 -0.21 -6.64 -8.15
CA GLY A 30 -1.23 -5.89 -8.88
C GLY A 30 -1.10 -4.38 -8.70
N SER A 31 -0.26 -3.91 -7.78
CA SER A 31 -0.01 -2.48 -7.58
C SER A 31 0.89 -1.91 -8.67
N GLU A 32 0.51 -0.78 -9.26
CA GLU A 32 1.30 -0.09 -10.28
C GLU A 32 2.56 0.59 -9.72
N CYS A 33 2.53 0.94 -8.43
CA CYS A 33 3.67 1.54 -7.73
C CYS A 33 3.73 1.09 -6.26
N THR A 34 4.87 1.35 -5.62
CA THR A 34 5.05 1.08 -4.19
C THR A 34 4.55 2.26 -3.38
N PHE A 35 3.88 1.99 -2.26
CA PHE A 35 3.34 3.00 -1.37
C PHE A 35 3.94 2.87 0.02
N VAL A 36 4.07 4.02 0.70
CA VAL A 36 4.44 4.09 2.10
C VAL A 36 3.57 5.12 2.80
N THR A 37 3.16 4.85 4.04
CA THR A 37 2.38 5.81 4.81
C THR A 37 3.26 6.99 5.22
N LYS A 38 2.68 8.18 5.38
CA LYS A 38 3.47 9.36 5.77
C LYS A 38 4.06 9.20 7.16
N SER A 39 3.39 8.47 8.05
CA SER A 39 3.89 8.17 9.39
C SER A 39 5.20 7.37 9.33
N ILE A 40 5.25 6.32 8.51
CA ILE A 40 6.45 5.50 8.34
C ILE A 40 7.54 6.29 7.63
N SER A 41 7.20 7.02 6.57
CA SER A 41 8.18 7.84 5.85
C SER A 41 8.86 8.87 6.76
N LYS A 42 8.08 9.63 7.54
CA LYS A 42 8.59 10.60 8.51
C LYS A 42 9.44 9.94 9.61
N ARG A 43 8.99 8.79 10.10
CA ARG A 43 9.70 8.05 11.15
C ARG A 43 11.07 7.54 10.69
N LEU A 44 11.16 7.10 9.44
CA LEU A 44 12.40 6.66 8.81
C LEU A 44 13.26 7.83 8.28
N GLY A 45 12.69 9.03 8.19
CA GLY A 45 13.36 10.19 7.60
C GLY A 45 13.67 9.99 6.12
N LEU A 46 12.76 9.37 5.37
CA LEU A 46 12.99 9.05 3.96
C LEU A 46 13.22 10.32 3.13
N LYS A 47 14.16 10.24 2.19
CA LYS A 47 14.52 11.35 1.32
C LYS A 47 13.41 11.56 0.28
N ILE A 48 12.85 12.77 0.23
CA ILE A 48 11.98 13.19 -0.88
C ILE A 48 12.86 13.40 -2.12
N ILE A 49 12.52 12.66 -3.18
CA ILE A 49 13.23 12.70 -4.47
C ILE A 49 12.37 13.29 -5.60
N GLY A 50 11.09 13.54 -5.33
CA GLY A 50 10.20 14.17 -6.30
C GLY A 50 8.75 14.24 -5.82
N TRP A 51 7.86 14.51 -6.77
CA TRP A 51 6.42 14.58 -6.57
C TRP A 51 5.71 13.88 -7.71
N GLU A 52 4.59 13.23 -7.42
CA GLU A 52 3.78 12.54 -8.42
C GLU A 52 2.30 12.83 -8.23
N ARG A 53 1.57 13.03 -9.34
CA ARG A 53 0.13 13.29 -9.33
C ARG A 53 -0.62 12.01 -9.68
N LEU A 54 -1.20 11.38 -8.66
CA LEU A 54 -2.02 10.18 -8.78
C LEU A 54 -3.45 10.51 -9.25
N ARG A 55 -3.99 9.61 -10.07
CA ARG A 55 -5.41 9.56 -10.45
C ARG A 55 -6.03 8.31 -9.83
N ILE A 56 -6.76 8.47 -8.75
CA ILE A 56 -7.30 7.36 -7.97
C ILE A 56 -8.75 7.15 -8.38
N TYR A 57 -9.03 5.98 -8.98
CA TYR A 57 -10.39 5.53 -9.30
C TYR A 57 -10.88 4.63 -8.17
N SER A 58 -11.96 5.05 -7.50
CA SER A 58 -12.65 4.20 -6.52
C SER A 58 -13.76 3.38 -7.21
N PHE A 59 -14.37 2.43 -6.51
CA PHE A 59 -15.29 1.47 -7.16
C PHE A 59 -16.54 2.18 -7.67
N GLY A 60 -16.80 2.06 -8.97
CA GLY A 60 -17.93 2.72 -9.64
C GLY A 60 -17.71 4.21 -9.96
N ALA A 61 -16.57 4.79 -9.58
CA ALA A 61 -16.25 6.18 -9.90
C ALA A 61 -15.89 6.36 -11.38
N ARG A 62 -16.58 7.28 -12.06
CA ARG A 62 -16.24 7.69 -13.44
C ARG A 62 -15.17 8.78 -13.49
N ILE A 63 -15.05 9.56 -12.42
CA ILE A 63 -14.11 10.68 -12.31
C ILE A 63 -13.10 10.33 -11.22
N PRO A 64 -11.78 10.39 -11.50
CA PRO A 64 -10.77 10.06 -10.51
C PRO A 64 -10.61 11.18 -9.47
N ARG A 65 -10.26 10.79 -8.23
CA ARG A 65 -9.69 11.70 -7.25
C ARG A 65 -8.24 11.98 -7.62
N LEU A 66 -7.89 13.27 -7.77
CA LEU A 66 -6.51 13.68 -8.00
C LEU A 66 -5.81 13.89 -6.66
N GLN A 67 -4.64 13.30 -6.49
CA GLN A 67 -3.83 13.48 -5.29
C GLN A 67 -2.36 13.67 -5.66
N VAL A 68 -1.72 14.70 -5.11
CA VAL A 68 -0.28 14.90 -5.25
C VAL A 68 0.40 14.23 -4.06
N CYS A 69 1.37 13.37 -4.34
CA CYS A 69 2.14 12.61 -3.36
C CYS A 69 3.62 12.97 -3.47
N CYS A 70 4.31 12.99 -2.33
CA CYS A 70 5.77 12.98 -2.32
C CYS A 70 6.25 11.63 -2.85
N LYS A 71 7.26 11.65 -3.71
CA LYS A 71 8.03 10.46 -4.07
C LYS A 71 9.26 10.41 -3.17
N VAL A 72 9.46 9.29 -2.50
CA VAL A 72 10.57 9.06 -1.57
C VAL A 72 11.42 7.87 -1.97
N GLU A 73 12.68 7.93 -1.60
CA GLU A 73 13.63 6.84 -1.71
C GLU A 73 13.58 5.97 -0.45
N MET A 74 13.40 4.65 -0.61
CA MET A 74 13.40 3.66 0.47
C MET A 74 14.39 2.54 0.16
N LYS A 75 14.98 1.96 1.21
CA LYS A 75 15.83 0.77 1.11
C LYS A 75 15.12 -0.45 1.67
N LEU A 76 15.07 -1.51 0.88
CA LEU A 76 14.66 -2.84 1.35
C LEU A 76 15.91 -3.67 1.56
N ARG A 77 16.06 -4.23 2.77
CA ARG A 77 17.19 -5.08 3.14
C ARG A 77 16.72 -6.53 3.27
N ASN A 78 17.42 -7.44 2.61
CA ASN A 78 17.25 -8.87 2.83
C ASN A 78 17.86 -9.25 4.18
N ILE A 79 17.05 -9.87 5.05
CA ILE A 79 17.47 -10.28 6.39
C ILE A 79 18.44 -11.48 6.39
N LEU A 80 18.46 -12.28 5.34
CA LEU A 80 19.25 -13.51 5.27
C LEU A 80 20.70 -13.24 4.82
N ASP A 81 20.87 -12.30 3.88
CA ASP A 81 22.17 -12.03 3.25
C ASP A 81 22.60 -10.56 3.29
N GLY A 82 21.80 -9.68 3.88
CA GLY A 82 22.12 -8.26 4.06
C GLY A 82 22.07 -7.42 2.79
N ARG A 83 21.76 -8.00 1.63
CA ARG A 83 21.69 -7.23 0.37
C ARG A 83 20.59 -6.19 0.44
N GLU A 84 20.87 -5.00 -0.09
CA GLU A 84 19.94 -3.89 -0.15
C GLU A 84 19.51 -3.59 -1.58
N VAL A 85 18.24 -3.24 -1.75
CA VAL A 85 17.72 -2.64 -2.98
C VAL A 85 17.11 -1.29 -2.65
N VAL A 86 17.38 -0.30 -3.49
CA VAL A 86 16.74 1.01 -3.42
C VAL A 86 15.48 0.97 -4.26
N VAL A 87 14.37 1.43 -3.69
CA VAL A 87 13.07 1.51 -4.37
C VAL A 87 12.48 2.91 -4.20
N GLU A 88 11.71 3.33 -5.20
CA GLU A 88 10.88 4.51 -5.10
C GLU A 88 9.53 4.13 -4.47
N ALA A 89 9.03 4.95 -3.56
CA ALA A 89 7.69 4.80 -3.00
C ALA A 89 6.96 6.14 -3.00
N LEU A 90 5.62 6.09 -3.10
CA LEU A 90 4.77 7.27 -2.97
C LEU A 90 4.24 7.37 -1.54
N GLU A 91 4.39 8.55 -0.94
CA GLU A 91 3.84 8.85 0.37
C GLU A 91 2.32 9.06 0.29
N ILE A 92 1.56 8.16 0.90
CA ILE A 92 0.10 8.24 0.96
C ILE A 92 -0.44 7.55 2.21
N ASP A 93 -1.34 8.22 2.94
CA ASP A 93 -1.95 7.63 4.13
C ASP A 93 -3.08 6.66 3.76
N GLU A 94 -3.87 7.03 2.74
CA GLU A 94 -5.02 6.26 2.28
C GLU A 94 -5.15 6.37 0.76
N ILE A 95 -5.10 5.22 0.07
CA ILE A 95 -5.29 5.15 -1.38
C ILE A 95 -6.79 5.32 -1.69
N SER A 96 -7.65 4.51 -1.08
CA SER A 96 -9.10 4.55 -1.29
C SER A 96 -9.84 4.50 0.06
N ARG A 97 -10.81 5.39 0.25
CA ARG A 97 -11.74 5.40 1.38
C ARG A 97 -13.16 5.17 0.86
N GLU A 98 -13.40 4.00 0.28
CA GLU A 98 -14.76 3.56 -0.02
C GLU A 98 -15.32 2.93 1.26
N LEU A 99 -16.30 3.59 1.90
CA LEU A 99 -17.06 2.96 2.97
C LEU A 99 -18.03 1.97 2.32
N ILE A 100 -17.66 0.70 2.31
CA ILE A 100 -18.60 -0.36 1.94
C ILE A 100 -19.67 -0.39 3.03
N ARG A 101 -20.88 0.06 2.71
CA ARG A 101 -22.04 -0.17 3.57
C ARG A 101 -22.28 -1.67 3.59
N VAL A 102 -22.33 -2.25 4.80
CA VAL A 102 -22.73 -3.65 4.96
C VAL A 102 -24.09 -3.83 4.26
N PRO A 103 -24.22 -4.78 3.32
CA PRO A 103 -25.48 -5.02 2.64
C PRO A 103 -26.60 -5.28 3.67
N GLY A 104 -27.81 -4.81 3.36
CA GLY A 104 -28.99 -5.13 4.16
C GLY A 104 -29.21 -6.64 4.26
N TRP A 105 -29.93 -7.07 5.29
CA TRP A 105 -30.22 -8.49 5.54
C TRP A 105 -30.83 -9.20 4.33
N ASP A 106 -31.59 -8.46 3.52
CA ASP A 106 -32.28 -8.91 2.32
C ASP A 106 -31.32 -9.29 1.18
N ILE A 107 -30.14 -8.66 1.13
CA ILE A 107 -29.08 -8.99 0.17
C ILE A 107 -28.30 -10.20 0.68
N CYS A 108 -27.99 -10.25 1.98
CA CYS A 108 -27.30 -11.40 2.59
C CYS A 108 -28.09 -12.70 2.41
N ALA A 109 -29.41 -12.68 2.68
CA ALA A 109 -30.27 -13.84 2.51
C ALA A 109 -30.30 -14.37 1.06
N LYS A 110 -30.23 -13.47 0.06
CA LYS A 110 -30.19 -13.84 -1.37
C LYS A 110 -28.83 -14.40 -1.82
N ILE A 111 -27.74 -14.04 -1.13
CA ILE A 111 -26.41 -14.59 -1.39
C ILE A 111 -26.33 -16.02 -0.84
N GLU A 112 -26.90 -16.25 0.35
CA GLU A 112 -26.98 -17.58 0.99
C GLU A 112 -27.84 -18.56 0.19
N ASP A 113 -28.96 -18.11 -0.39
CA ASP A 113 -29.85 -18.94 -1.23
C ASP A 113 -29.21 -19.37 -2.57
N ARG A 114 -28.07 -18.79 -2.95
CA ARG A 114 -27.35 -19.08 -4.21
C ARG A 114 -26.04 -19.83 -4.02
N GLY A 115 -25.63 -20.13 -2.78
CA GLY A 115 -24.45 -20.92 -2.44
C GLY A 115 -24.80 -22.37 -2.14
#